data_AF-A0A174YYA9-F1
#
_entry.id   AF-A0A174YYA9-F1
#
_cell.length_a   1.000
_cell.length_b   1.000
_cell.length_c   1.000
_cell.angle_alpha   90.00
_cell.angle_beta   90.00
_cell.angle_gamma   90.00
#
_symmetry.space_group_name_H-M   'P 1'
#
loop_
_entity.id
_entity.type
_entity.pdbx_description
1 polymer ?
#
loop_
_entity_poly.entity_id
_entity_poly.type
_entity_poly.pdbx_seq_one_letter_code
_entity_poly.pdbx_strand_id
1 'polypeptide(L)'
;MSSLGNVWAANRIQHICNNANHKTPIYGLFRISVLTNDGKYTIFEFNNQRIRFITSDKLERYTKIVEWDNGYLVVMAKYKEMPEVEEYIDLIPILNMLYYDTETFLKPIKEVRIDAA
;
A
#
# COMPACT_ATOMS: atom_id res chain seq x y z
N MET A 1 -8.83 16.81 -30.37
CA MET A 1 -9.76 16.52 -29.26
C MET A 1 -9.06 15.60 -28.28
N SER A 2 -8.56 16.10 -27.13
CA SER A 2 -8.42 15.34 -25.87
C SER A 2 -7.67 16.10 -24.77
N SER A 3 -8.12 15.86 -23.53
CA SER A 3 -7.42 15.90 -22.23
C SER A 3 -7.44 17.14 -21.30
N LEU A 4 -7.78 18.36 -21.74
CA LEU A 4 -7.81 19.51 -20.79
C LEU A 4 -9.01 19.53 -19.82
N GLY A 5 -10.08 18.77 -20.10
CA GLY A 5 -11.29 18.74 -19.26
C GLY A 5 -11.17 17.94 -17.96
N ASN A 6 -10.20 17.02 -17.87
CA ASN A 6 -10.12 16.08 -16.73
C ASN A 6 -9.28 16.63 -15.57
N VAL A 7 -8.32 17.50 -15.86
CA VAL A 7 -7.42 18.08 -14.85
C VAL A 7 -8.15 19.12 -13.99
N TRP A 8 -9.07 19.88 -14.60
CA TRP A 8 -9.84 20.90 -13.87
C TRP A 8 -10.88 20.26 -12.94
N ALA A 9 -11.50 19.16 -13.36
CA ALA A 9 -12.41 18.39 -12.51
C ALA A 9 -11.67 17.71 -11.33
N ALA A 10 -10.52 17.09 -11.58
CA ALA A 10 -9.71 16.45 -10.54
C ALA A 10 -9.21 17.46 -9.49
N ASN A 11 -8.70 18.61 -9.93
CA ASN A 11 -8.24 19.66 -9.02
C ASN A 11 -9.39 20.29 -8.22
N ARG A 12 -10.60 20.38 -8.79
CA ARG A 12 -11.79 20.89 -8.09
C ARG A 12 -12.33 19.89 -7.06
N ILE A 13 -12.30 18.59 -7.37
CA ILE A 13 -12.62 17.54 -6.40
C ILE A 13 -11.64 17.61 -5.24
N GLN A 14 -10.32 17.65 -5.50
CA GLN A 14 -9.31 17.73 -4.43
C GLN A 14 -9.52 18.96 -3.52
N HIS A 15 -9.87 20.10 -4.09
CA HIS A 15 -10.09 21.34 -3.34
C HIS A 15 -11.38 21.33 -2.53
N ILE A 16 -12.42 20.62 -2.98
CA ILE A 16 -13.66 20.40 -2.22
C ILE A 16 -13.40 19.39 -1.07
N CYS A 17 -12.60 18.36 -1.32
CA CYS A 17 -12.24 17.35 -0.33
C CYS A 17 -11.37 17.90 0.81
N ASN A 18 -10.47 18.85 0.52
CA ASN A 18 -9.57 19.44 1.51
C ASN A 18 -10.19 20.59 2.33
N ASN A 19 -11.34 21.12 1.91
CA ASN A 19 -11.97 22.31 2.52
C ASN A 19 -13.24 21.99 3.32
N ALA A 20 -13.68 20.74 3.36
CA ALA A 20 -14.71 20.31 4.29
C ALA A 20 -14.06 20.07 5.66
N ASN A 21 -14.64 20.62 6.72
CA ASN A 21 -14.31 20.36 8.14
C ASN A 21 -14.64 18.91 8.56
N HIS A 22 -14.28 17.92 7.73
CA HIS A 22 -14.30 16.52 8.06
C HIS A 22 -12.92 16.19 8.65
N LYS A 23 -12.87 15.82 9.94
CA LYS A 23 -11.62 15.47 10.64
C LYS A 23 -10.96 14.16 10.16
N THR A 24 -11.29 13.69 8.97
CA THR A 24 -10.67 12.54 8.33
C THR A 24 -10.60 12.79 6.82
N PRO A 25 -9.40 12.78 6.21
CA PRO A 25 -9.25 12.76 4.76
C PRO A 25 -10.04 11.57 4.20
N ILE A 26 -10.65 11.73 3.03
CA ILE A 26 -11.51 10.71 2.40
C ILE A 26 -10.75 9.41 2.07
N TYR A 27 -9.42 9.41 2.20
CA TYR A 27 -8.57 8.21 2.21
C TYR A 27 -8.88 7.26 3.38
N GLY A 28 -9.45 7.76 4.49
CA GLY A 28 -9.93 6.94 5.61
C GLY A 28 -11.24 6.19 5.36
N LEU A 29 -11.86 6.34 4.19
CA LEU A 29 -13.04 5.57 3.80
C LEU A 29 -12.66 4.21 3.18
N PHE A 30 -11.46 4.11 2.61
CA PHE A 30 -10.98 2.86 2.01
C PHE A 30 -10.15 2.09 3.02
N ARG A 31 -10.72 1.00 3.54
CA ARG A 31 -10.04 0.00 4.38
C ARG A 31 -9.11 -0.89 3.55
N ILE A 32 -8.42 -0.30 2.59
CA ILE A 32 -7.57 -0.98 1.61
C ILE A 32 -6.16 -0.43 1.77
N SER A 33 -5.19 -1.32 1.97
CA SER A 33 -3.77 -0.99 1.92
C SER A 33 -3.20 -1.35 0.55
N VAL A 34 -2.08 -0.72 0.18
CA VAL A 34 -1.35 -0.98 -1.06
C VAL A 34 0.03 -1.53 -0.73
N LEU A 35 0.42 -2.62 -1.40
CA LEU A 35 1.75 -3.18 -1.39
C LEU A 35 2.41 -2.94 -2.75
N THR A 36 3.64 -2.41 -2.73
CA THR A 36 4.45 -2.19 -3.93
C THR A 36 5.94 -2.34 -3.58
N ASN A 37 6.83 -2.19 -4.54
CA ASN A 37 8.27 -2.22 -4.35
C ASN A 37 8.96 -1.11 -5.15
N ASP A 38 10.10 -0.65 -4.63
CA ASP A 38 10.97 0.33 -5.27
C ASP A 38 12.43 -0.06 -5.00
N GLY A 39 13.09 -0.58 -6.03
CA GLY A 39 14.44 -1.14 -5.92
C GLY A 39 14.51 -2.24 -4.87
N LYS A 40 15.37 -2.05 -3.85
CA LYS A 40 15.58 -3.00 -2.75
C LYS A 40 14.58 -2.87 -1.60
N TYR A 41 13.48 -2.16 -1.82
CA TYR A 41 12.51 -1.87 -0.77
C TYR A 41 11.13 -2.36 -1.13
N THR A 42 10.48 -2.98 -0.16
CA THR A 42 9.03 -3.16 -0.14
C THR A 42 8.40 -1.96 0.53
N ILE A 43 7.25 -1.54 0.00
CA ILE A 43 6.49 -0.39 0.45
C ILE A 43 5.08 -0.86 0.76
N PHE A 44 4.64 -0.60 1.99
CA PHE A 44 3.28 -0.82 2.45
C PHE A 44 2.65 0.54 2.76
N GLU A 45 1.57 0.89 2.08
CA GLU A 45 0.93 2.20 2.20
C GLU A 45 -0.52 2.09 2.65
N PHE A 46 -0.85 2.76 3.75
CA PHE A 46 -2.20 2.82 4.30
C PHE A 46 -2.43 4.19 4.96
N ASN A 47 -3.60 4.81 4.73
CA ASN A 47 -3.97 6.11 5.32
C ASN A 47 -2.88 7.20 5.20
N ASN A 48 -2.31 7.37 4.00
CA ASN A 48 -1.21 8.31 3.73
C ASN A 48 0.09 8.04 4.52
N GLN A 49 0.19 6.90 5.21
CA GLN A 49 1.42 6.44 5.85
C GLN A 49 2.09 5.42 4.95
N ARG A 50 3.35 5.69 4.62
CA ARG A 50 4.15 4.86 3.71
C ARG A 50 5.28 4.20 4.50
N ILE A 51 5.13 2.92 4.80
CA ILE A 51 6.11 2.11 5.51
C ILE A 51 7.04 1.45 4.50
N ARG A 52 8.34 1.58 4.70
CA ARG A 52 9.36 1.04 3.80
C ARG A 52 10.29 0.11 4.56
N PHE A 53 10.50 -1.09 4.04
CA PHE A 53 11.43 -2.07 4.60
C PHE A 53 12.23 -2.75 3.50
N ILE A 54 13.41 -3.26 3.87
CA ILE A 54 14.35 -3.85 2.91
C ILE A 54 13.83 -5.21 2.45
N THR A 55 13.97 -5.46 1.15
CA THR A 55 13.80 -6.76 0.49
C THR A 55 15.01 -7.03 -0.41
N SER A 56 14.94 -8.03 -1.28
CA SER A 56 15.97 -8.31 -2.27
C SER A 56 16.04 -7.22 -3.35
N ASP A 57 17.25 -6.90 -3.79
CA ASP A 57 17.54 -6.11 -4.99
C ASP A 57 17.20 -6.83 -6.31
N LYS A 58 16.85 -8.11 -6.23
CA LYS A 58 16.38 -8.94 -7.34
C LYS A 58 14.86 -8.98 -7.46
N LEU A 59 14.11 -8.47 -6.48
CA LEU A 59 12.65 -8.38 -6.58
C LEU A 59 12.31 -7.42 -7.73
N GLU A 60 11.59 -7.92 -8.75
CA GLU A 60 11.09 -7.08 -9.83
C GLU A 60 9.76 -6.44 -9.42
N ARG A 61 8.80 -7.26 -8.99
CA ARG A 61 7.51 -6.82 -8.46
C ARG A 61 6.78 -7.91 -7.70
N TYR A 62 5.87 -7.50 -6.84
CA TYR A 62 4.79 -8.37 -6.37
C TYR A 62 3.71 -8.47 -7.46
N THR A 63 3.15 -9.66 -7.65
CA THR A 63 2.19 -9.93 -8.74
C THR A 63 0.79 -10.22 -8.23
N LYS A 64 0.66 -10.70 -6.98
CA LYS A 64 -0.65 -11.04 -6.39
C LYS A 64 -0.60 -11.06 -4.87
N ILE A 65 -1.67 -10.63 -4.22
CA ILE A 65 -1.95 -10.95 -2.82
C ILE A 65 -2.67 -12.30 -2.77
N VAL A 66 -2.06 -13.28 -2.11
CA VAL A 66 -2.65 -14.61 -1.90
C VAL A 66 -3.48 -14.60 -0.62
N GLU A 67 -2.95 -14.03 0.46
CA GLU A 67 -3.61 -13.97 1.76
C GLU A 67 -3.23 -12.68 2.50
N TRP A 68 -4.19 -12.15 3.26
CA TRP A 68 -4.03 -11.09 4.23
C TRP A 68 -4.66 -11.52 5.55
N ASP A 69 -3.83 -11.65 6.59
CA ASP A 69 -4.27 -11.93 7.96
C ASP A 69 -3.67 -10.90 8.93
N ASN A 70 -4.35 -9.74 9.02
CA ASN A 70 -4.14 -8.69 10.01
C ASN A 70 -2.67 -8.45 10.44
N GLY A 71 -1.77 -8.32 9.48
CA GLY A 71 -0.33 -8.14 9.71
C GLY A 71 0.55 -9.17 9.01
N TYR A 72 -0.01 -10.32 8.65
CA TYR A 72 0.66 -11.34 7.85
C TYR A 72 0.18 -11.30 6.40
N LEU A 73 1.12 -11.36 5.47
CA LEU A 73 0.87 -11.35 4.03
C LEU A 73 1.49 -12.58 3.38
N VAL A 74 0.70 -13.25 2.54
CA VAL A 74 1.20 -14.22 1.56
C VAL A 74 1.05 -13.59 0.18
N VAL A 75 2.13 -13.51 -0.59
CA VAL A 75 2.15 -12.85 -1.89
C VAL A 75 2.84 -13.70 -2.94
N MET A 76 2.47 -13.50 -4.20
CA MET A 76 3.29 -13.95 -5.32
C MET A 76 4.29 -12.85 -5.67
N ALA A 77 5.56 -13.23 -5.78
CA ALA A 77 6.66 -12.33 -6.07
C ALA A 77 7.43 -12.80 -7.31
N LYS A 78 7.70 -11.85 -8.21
CA LYS A 78 8.53 -12.07 -9.39
C LYS A 78 9.93 -11.52 -9.11
N TYR A 79 10.91 -12.41 -9.19
CA TYR A 79 12.33 -12.07 -9.09
C TYR A 79 13.02 -12.19 -10.45
N LYS A 80 14.12 -11.46 -10.61
CA LYS A 80 14.99 -11.54 -11.80
C LYS A 80 15.42 -12.98 -12.04
N GLU A 81 15.22 -13.44 -13.27
CA GLU A 81 15.65 -14.77 -13.76
C GLU A 81 15.08 -15.98 -12.99
N MET A 82 14.05 -15.78 -12.16
CA MET A 82 13.38 -16.87 -11.43
C MET A 82 11.91 -16.95 -11.82
N PRO A 83 11.26 -18.12 -11.72
CA PRO A 83 9.80 -18.20 -11.77
C PRO A 83 9.17 -17.36 -10.63
N GLU A 84 7.87 -17.09 -10.73
CA GLU A 84 7.14 -16.50 -9.61
C GLU A 84 7.15 -17.46 -8.42
N VAL A 85 7.37 -16.92 -7.23
CA VAL A 85 7.44 -17.67 -5.98
C VAL A 85 6.48 -17.09 -4.97
N GLU A 86 5.99 -17.93 -4.07
CA GLU A 86 5.22 -17.50 -2.91
C GLU A 86 6.18 -16.93 -1.85
N GLU A 87 5.85 -15.77 -1.31
CA GLU A 87 6.63 -15.06 -0.30
C GLU A 87 5.75 -14.65 0.87
N TYR A 88 6.32 -14.74 2.07
CA TYR A 88 5.65 -14.48 3.34
C TYR A 88 6.23 -13.22 3.97
N ILE A 89 5.38 -12.27 4.33
CA ILE A 89 5.77 -10.99 4.91
C ILE A 89 5.02 -10.80 6.22
N ASP A 90 5.77 -10.68 7.32
CA ASP A 90 5.24 -10.32 8.63
C ASP A 90 5.48 -8.82 8.90
N LEU A 91 4.40 -8.05 8.92
CA LEU A 91 4.45 -6.60 9.17
C LEU A 91 4.59 -6.29 10.67
N ILE A 92 4.23 -7.20 11.57
CA ILE A 92 4.16 -6.91 13.01
C ILE A 92 5.55 -6.52 13.56
N PRO A 93 6.64 -7.28 13.33
CA PRO A 93 7.98 -6.88 13.77
C PRO A 93 8.43 -5.54 13.17
N ILE A 94 8.13 -5.29 11.90
CA ILE A 94 8.52 -4.07 11.18
C ILE A 94 7.83 -2.85 11.79
N LEU A 95 6.53 -2.95 12.02
CA LEU A 95 5.72 -1.90 12.66
C LEU A 95 6.17 -1.63 14.10
N ASN A 96 6.44 -2.70 14.88
CA ASN A 96 6.95 -2.57 16.24
C ASN A 96 8.32 -1.85 16.27
N MET A 97 9.24 -2.16 15.34
CA MET A 97 10.53 -1.47 15.21
C MET A 97 10.38 0.01 14.87
N LEU A 98 9.29 0.38 14.19
CA LEU A 98 8.94 1.76 13.87
C LEU A 98 8.09 2.43 14.97
N TYR A 99 7.93 1.78 16.12
CA TYR A 99 7.16 2.27 17.27
C TYR A 99 5.67 2.51 16.98
N TYR A 100 5.06 1.74 16.06
CA TYR A 100 3.63 1.76 15.84
C TYR A 100 2.90 0.91 16.89
N ASP A 101 1.70 1.36 17.28
CA ASP A 101 0.70 0.47 17.84
C ASP A 101 0.15 -0.41 16.70
N THR A 102 0.65 -1.65 16.64
CA THR A 102 0.35 -2.62 15.59
C THR A 102 -1.13 -2.95 15.50
N GLU A 103 -1.79 -3.18 16.63
CA GLU A 103 -3.22 -3.49 16.64
C GLU A 103 -4.02 -2.31 16.09
N THR A 104 -3.78 -1.10 16.60
CA THR A 104 -4.52 0.10 16.19
C THR A 104 -4.29 0.42 14.71
N PHE A 105 -3.05 0.25 14.22
CA PHE A 105 -2.71 0.53 12.83
C PHE A 105 -3.32 -0.49 11.84
N LEU A 106 -3.27 -1.78 12.17
CA LEU A 106 -3.68 -2.87 11.26
C LEU A 106 -5.19 -3.13 11.28
N LYS A 107 -5.85 -3.01 12.43
CA LYS A 107 -7.29 -3.27 12.63
C LYS A 107 -8.24 -2.63 11.60
N PRO A 108 -8.04 -1.38 11.15
CA PRO A 108 -8.90 -0.79 10.13
C PRO A 108 -8.69 -1.37 8.72
N ILE A 109 -7.57 -2.03 8.43
CA ILE A 109 -7.25 -2.61 7.11
C ILE A 109 -8.08 -3.89 6.92
N LYS A 110 -8.79 -3.99 5.79
CA LYS A 110 -9.63 -5.15 5.43
C LYS A 110 -9.13 -5.89 4.20
N GLU A 111 -8.37 -5.22 3.36
CA GLU A 111 -7.84 -5.78 2.14
C GLU A 111 -6.46 -5.16 1.86
N VAL A 112 -5.58 -5.92 1.21
CA VAL A 112 -4.33 -5.41 0.65
C VAL A 112 -4.36 -5.65 -0.85
N ARG A 113 -3.90 -4.68 -1.63
CA ARG A 113 -3.80 -4.77 -3.09
C ARG A 113 -2.38 -4.51 -3.55
N ILE A 114 -2.02 -5.04 -4.70
CA ILE A 114 -0.81 -4.63 -5.41
C ILE A 114 -1.09 -3.30 -6.12
N ASP A 115 -0.14 -2.37 -6.05
CA ASP A 115 -0.22 -1.15 -6.87
C ASP A 115 -0.17 -1.52 -8.35
N ALA A 116 -1.23 -1.21 -9.08
CA ALA A 116 -1.30 -1.43 -10.51
C ALA A 116 -0.52 -0.29 -11.20
N ALA A 117 0.79 -0.39 -11.18
CA ALA A 117 1.68 0.49 -11.95
C ALA A 117 1.47 0.29 -13.46
#